data_AF-A0A452XK19-F1
#
_entry.id   AF-A0A452XK19-F1
#
_cell.length_a   1.000
_cell.length_b   1.000
_cell.length_c   1.000
_cell.angle_alpha   90.00
_cell.angle_beta   90.00
_cell.angle_gamma   90.00
#
_symmetry.space_group_name_H-M   'P 1'
#
loop_
_entity.id
_entity.type
_entity.pdbx_description
1 polymer ?
#
loop_
_entity_poly.entity_id
_entity_poly.type
_entity_poly.pdbx_seq_one_letter_code
_entity_poly.pdbx_strand_id
1 'polypeptide(L)'
;MYNSDDPGFVWFILTLKKKTYKYQFKQYAWTHMILLTVFAQSSFTVANIFEGMFWFLLPASLIVINDIAAYLFGFFLGRTPLIKLSPKKTWEGFIGASVTTIISAFLLANVMGRFQWFTCPRKDLSTGWLQCDPGPMFKPEHYYLGDWVPHWFPWKDVFLMPVQWHALALGLFASIIAPFGGFFASGFKRAFKIKDFGDSIPGHGGITDRMDCQMVMAVFAYIYHQSFISPHNFSVDAILDQILRNLTYEEQRNLYEQLGEMLGNLCKADKLAACL
;
A
#
# COMPACT_ATOMS: atom_id res chain seq x y z
N MET A 1 -9.30 21.78 -30.69
CA MET A 1 -10.40 21.16 -29.93
C MET A 1 -10.59 19.76 -30.51
N TYR A 2 -9.77 18.80 -30.07
CA TYR A 2 -9.86 17.41 -30.51
C TYR A 2 -11.01 16.77 -29.72
N ASN A 3 -12.04 16.27 -30.42
CA ASN A 3 -13.09 15.45 -29.80
C ASN A 3 -12.44 14.20 -29.21
N SER A 4 -12.13 14.25 -27.92
CA SER A 4 -11.82 13.10 -27.08
C SER A 4 -13.11 12.36 -26.73
N ASP A 5 -13.89 11.99 -27.75
CA ASP A 5 -14.96 11.03 -27.58
C ASP A 5 -14.30 9.66 -27.49
N ASP A 6 -14.31 9.09 -26.29
CA ASP A 6 -13.75 7.77 -26.00
C ASP A 6 -14.28 6.76 -27.02
N PRO A 7 -13.44 6.25 -27.95
CA PRO A 7 -13.90 5.50 -29.12
C PRO A 7 -14.68 4.24 -28.71
N GLY A 8 -14.43 3.70 -27.51
CA GLY A 8 -15.20 2.60 -26.93
C GLY A 8 -16.63 2.99 -26.54
N PHE A 9 -16.84 4.19 -26.00
CA PHE A 9 -18.18 4.67 -25.63
C PHE A 9 -19.04 4.94 -26.87
N VAL A 10 -18.45 5.59 -27.88
CA VAL A 10 -19.12 5.84 -29.17
C VAL A 10 -19.50 4.51 -29.83
N TRP A 11 -18.58 3.54 -29.86
CA TRP A 11 -18.85 2.22 -30.43
C TRP A 11 -19.92 1.43 -29.66
N PHE A 12 -19.97 1.56 -28.32
CA PHE A 12 -21.04 0.98 -27.51
C PHE A 12 -22.42 1.56 -27.88
N ILE A 13 -22.52 2.89 -28.00
CA ILE A 13 -23.78 3.55 -28.40
C ILE A 13 -24.24 3.07 -29.78
N LEU A 14 -23.31 2.97 -30.75
CA LEU A 14 -23.60 2.53 -32.11
C LEU A 14 -24.04 1.06 -32.21
N THR A 15 -23.70 0.22 -31.23
CA THR A 15 -24.04 -1.21 -31.21
C THR A 15 -25.30 -1.53 -30.38
N LEU A 16 -26.00 -0.52 -29.86
CA LEU A 16 -27.21 -0.69 -29.07
C LEU A 16 -28.35 -1.32 -29.90
N LYS A 17 -28.89 -2.45 -29.43
CA LYS A 17 -30.00 -3.17 -30.07
C LYS A 17 -31.29 -3.04 -29.25
N LYS A 18 -32.40 -2.69 -29.92
CA LYS A 18 -33.74 -2.65 -29.30
C LYS A 18 -34.07 -4.01 -28.67
N LYS A 19 -34.76 -3.99 -27.51
CA LYS A 19 -35.12 -5.14 -26.66
C LYS A 19 -33.96 -5.78 -25.84
N THR A 20 -32.69 -5.43 -26.06
CA THR A 20 -31.55 -5.97 -25.29
C THR A 20 -30.79 -4.94 -24.46
N TYR A 21 -31.29 -3.70 -24.35
CA TYR A 21 -30.59 -2.61 -23.66
C TYR A 21 -30.14 -2.97 -22.23
N LYS A 22 -31.02 -3.57 -21.43
CA LYS A 22 -30.69 -3.95 -20.04
C LYS A 22 -29.47 -4.90 -19.97
N TYR A 23 -29.34 -5.82 -20.92
CA TYR A 23 -28.20 -6.73 -20.99
C TYR A 23 -26.93 -5.99 -21.42
N GLN A 24 -27.01 -5.16 -22.46
CA GLN A 24 -25.87 -4.40 -22.99
C GLN A 24 -25.32 -3.41 -21.95
N PHE A 25 -26.19 -2.65 -21.27
CA PHE A 25 -25.78 -1.75 -20.19
C PHE A 25 -25.20 -2.50 -18.99
N LYS A 26 -25.73 -3.69 -18.64
CA LYS A 26 -25.15 -4.52 -17.59
C LYS A 26 -23.73 -4.96 -17.98
N GLN A 27 -23.53 -5.47 -19.19
CA GLN A 27 -22.21 -5.90 -19.66
C GLN A 27 -21.23 -4.72 -19.70
N TYR A 28 -21.65 -3.57 -20.24
CA TYR A 28 -20.83 -2.36 -20.26
C TYR A 28 -20.43 -1.89 -18.87
N ALA A 29 -21.34 -1.90 -17.90
CA ALA A 29 -21.02 -1.57 -16.52
C ALA A 29 -20.05 -2.59 -15.90
N TRP A 30 -20.24 -3.88 -16.13
CA TRP A 30 -19.33 -4.93 -15.65
C TRP A 30 -17.92 -4.80 -16.24
N THR A 31 -17.79 -4.54 -17.55
CA THR A 31 -16.49 -4.36 -18.18
C THR A 31 -15.76 -3.14 -17.65
N HIS A 32 -16.47 -2.01 -17.46
CA HIS A 32 -15.86 -0.80 -16.88
C HIS A 32 -15.47 -0.99 -15.42
N MET A 33 -16.31 -1.63 -14.61
CA MET A 33 -15.98 -1.94 -13.21
C MET A 33 -14.74 -2.83 -13.13
N ILE A 34 -14.67 -3.91 -13.90
CA ILE A 34 -13.50 -4.81 -13.91
C ILE A 34 -12.25 -4.07 -14.38
N LEU A 35 -12.36 -3.28 -15.45
CA LEU A 35 -11.23 -2.53 -16.00
C LEU A 35 -10.70 -1.51 -14.98
N LEU A 36 -11.59 -0.75 -14.33
CA LEU A 36 -11.23 0.18 -13.27
C LEU A 36 -10.57 -0.52 -12.08
N THR A 37 -11.15 -1.64 -11.61
CA THR A 37 -10.58 -2.41 -10.49
C THR A 37 -9.19 -2.95 -10.82
N VAL A 38 -9.01 -3.57 -12.00
CA VAL A 38 -7.73 -4.15 -12.40
C VAL A 38 -6.66 -3.09 -12.65
N PHE A 39 -6.99 -2.01 -13.37
CA PHE A 39 -6.03 -0.92 -13.63
C PHE A 39 -5.67 -0.14 -12.37
N ALA A 40 -6.65 0.18 -11.52
CA ALA A 40 -6.37 0.88 -10.28
C ALA A 40 -5.47 0.03 -9.38
N GLN A 41 -5.81 -1.24 -9.18
CA GLN A 41 -5.02 -2.16 -8.36
C GLN A 41 -3.59 -2.31 -8.89
N SER A 42 -3.42 -2.51 -10.20
CA SER A 42 -2.09 -2.67 -10.79
C SER A 42 -1.27 -1.39 -10.69
N SER A 43 -1.87 -0.22 -10.91
CA SER A 43 -1.22 1.09 -10.77
C SER A 43 -0.65 1.30 -9.36
N PHE A 44 -1.45 1.09 -8.31
CA PHE A 44 -0.97 1.22 -6.93
C PHE A 44 0.06 0.16 -6.56
N THR A 45 -0.10 -1.07 -7.06
CA THR A 45 0.88 -2.15 -6.82
C THR A 45 2.23 -1.81 -7.44
N VAL A 46 2.23 -1.34 -8.69
CA VAL A 46 3.43 -0.92 -9.41
C VAL A 46 4.07 0.30 -8.73
N ALA A 47 3.27 1.27 -8.28
CA ALA A 47 3.77 2.42 -7.54
C ALA A 47 4.48 2.00 -6.24
N ASN A 48 3.92 1.07 -5.47
CA ASN A 48 4.59 0.50 -4.30
C ASN A 48 5.90 -0.21 -4.66
N ILE A 49 5.94 -0.97 -5.76
CA ILE A 49 7.15 -1.67 -6.21
C ILE A 49 8.28 -0.69 -6.56
N PHE A 50 7.95 0.45 -7.18
CA PHE A 50 8.95 1.47 -7.54
C PHE A 50 9.56 2.16 -6.31
N GLU A 51 8.78 2.40 -5.26
CA GLU A 51 9.30 2.90 -3.97
C GLU A 51 10.19 1.87 -3.25
N GLY A 52 10.01 0.59 -3.57
CA GLY A 52 10.80 -0.53 -3.08
C GLY A 52 9.93 -1.77 -2.91
N MET A 53 10.44 -2.94 -3.31
CA MET A 53 9.66 -4.19 -3.25
C MET A 53 9.22 -4.56 -1.83
N PHE A 54 9.89 -4.05 -0.80
CA PHE A 54 9.47 -4.13 0.59
C PHE A 54 8.02 -3.66 0.78
N TRP A 55 7.64 -2.51 0.20
CA TRP A 55 6.32 -1.89 0.35
C TRP A 55 5.20 -2.65 -0.36
N PHE A 56 5.55 -3.55 -1.28
CA PHE A 56 4.62 -4.48 -1.89
C PHE A 56 4.58 -5.82 -1.14
N LEU A 57 5.74 -6.45 -0.94
CA LEU A 57 5.85 -7.82 -0.44
C LEU A 57 5.47 -7.93 1.04
N LEU A 58 5.84 -6.96 1.88
CA LEU A 58 5.51 -7.01 3.30
C LEU A 58 3.99 -6.96 3.49
N PRO A 59 3.24 -5.94 3.03
CA PRO A 59 1.78 -5.91 3.12
C PRO A 59 1.09 -7.15 2.55
N ALA A 60 1.54 -7.61 1.38
CA ALA A 60 0.97 -8.79 0.74
C ALA A 60 1.15 -10.05 1.59
N SER A 61 2.35 -10.24 2.16
CA SER A 61 2.65 -11.37 3.06
C SER A 61 1.84 -11.31 4.36
N LEU A 62 1.58 -10.12 4.90
CA LEU A 62 0.81 -9.95 6.14
C LEU A 62 -0.63 -10.38 6.00
N ILE A 63 -1.28 -10.09 4.87
CA ILE A 63 -2.63 -10.59 4.57
C ILE A 63 -2.63 -12.12 4.49
N VAL A 64 -1.66 -12.71 3.79
CA VAL A 64 -1.54 -14.17 3.67
C VAL A 64 -1.34 -14.83 5.04
N ILE A 65 -0.45 -14.26 5.86
CA ILE A 65 -0.22 -14.74 7.22
C ILE A 65 -1.47 -14.58 8.08
N ASN A 66 -2.20 -13.47 7.96
CA ASN A 66 -3.44 -13.26 8.70
C ASN A 66 -4.47 -14.34 8.37
N ASP A 67 -4.67 -14.65 7.09
CA ASP A 67 -5.62 -15.68 6.66
C ASP A 67 -5.23 -17.08 7.15
N ILE A 68 -3.95 -17.43 7.07
CA ILE A 68 -3.43 -18.72 7.56
C ILE A 68 -3.60 -18.80 9.08
N ALA A 69 -3.22 -17.75 9.81
CA ALA A 69 -3.36 -17.71 11.25
C ALA A 69 -4.85 -17.76 11.67
N ALA A 70 -5.73 -17.03 11.00
CA ALA A 70 -7.16 -17.04 11.27
C ALA A 70 -7.77 -18.44 11.06
N TYR A 71 -7.29 -19.17 10.04
CA TYR A 71 -7.67 -20.56 9.83
C TYR A 71 -7.15 -21.47 10.95
N LEU A 72 -5.87 -21.38 11.31
CA LEU A 72 -5.27 -22.21 12.35
C LEU A 72 -5.92 -21.98 13.72
N PHE A 73 -5.97 -20.74 14.20
CA PHE A 73 -6.60 -20.41 15.48
C PHE A 73 -8.11 -20.65 15.46
N GLY A 74 -8.76 -20.40 14.32
CA GLY A 74 -10.18 -20.71 14.15
C GLY A 74 -10.47 -22.21 14.23
N PHE A 75 -9.58 -23.06 13.71
CA PHE A 75 -9.71 -24.51 13.78
C PHE A 75 -9.47 -25.08 15.19
N PHE A 76 -8.41 -24.62 15.88
CA PHE A 76 -8.05 -25.17 17.20
C PHE A 76 -8.85 -24.57 18.36
N LEU A 77 -9.15 -23.26 18.32
CA LEU A 77 -9.73 -22.53 19.44
C LEU A 77 -11.12 -21.93 19.12
N GLY A 78 -11.60 -22.06 17.88
CA GLY A 78 -12.83 -21.40 17.44
C GLY A 78 -14.07 -21.95 18.12
N ARG A 79 -14.78 -21.08 18.84
CA ARG A 79 -16.05 -21.41 19.51
C ARG A 79 -17.14 -20.43 19.15
N THR A 80 -16.82 -19.14 19.05
CA THR A 80 -17.80 -18.08 18.83
C THR A 80 -17.75 -17.55 17.40
N PRO A 81 -18.85 -17.63 16.62
CA PRO A 81 -18.86 -17.14 15.25
C PRO A 81 -18.78 -15.61 15.20
N LEU A 82 -17.97 -15.08 14.28
CA LEU A 82 -17.73 -13.64 14.12
C LEU A 82 -18.94 -12.92 13.51
N ILE A 83 -19.51 -13.49 12.44
CA ILE A 83 -20.69 -12.94 11.74
C ILE A 83 -21.63 -14.08 11.30
N LYS A 84 -22.95 -13.89 11.41
CA LYS A 84 -23.96 -14.89 10.96
C LYS A 84 -23.86 -15.24 9.47
N LEU A 85 -23.37 -14.30 8.67
CA LEU A 85 -23.02 -14.47 7.25
C LEU A 85 -21.85 -15.44 7.02
N SER A 86 -21.03 -15.78 8.01
CA SER A 86 -19.95 -16.76 7.86
C SER A 86 -19.73 -17.53 9.18
N PRO A 87 -20.49 -18.60 9.42
CA PRO A 87 -20.45 -19.33 10.69
C PRO A 87 -19.13 -20.06 10.95
N LYS A 88 -18.29 -20.24 9.91
CA LYS A 88 -16.96 -20.87 10.02
C LYS A 88 -15.87 -19.90 10.48
N LYS A 89 -16.10 -18.58 10.41
CA LYS A 89 -15.14 -17.57 10.87
C LYS A 89 -15.46 -17.23 12.32
N THR A 90 -14.47 -17.30 13.20
CA THR A 90 -14.64 -17.15 14.65
C THR A 90 -13.92 -15.93 15.22
N TRP A 91 -14.39 -15.40 16.36
CA TRP A 91 -13.74 -14.29 17.06
C TRP A 91 -12.36 -14.69 17.58
N GLU A 92 -12.22 -15.92 18.10
CA GLU A 92 -10.92 -16.41 18.59
C GLU A 92 -9.90 -16.52 17.46
N GLY A 93 -10.35 -16.96 16.27
CA GLY A 93 -9.53 -17.00 15.07
C GLY A 93 -9.07 -15.61 14.64
N PHE A 94 -9.97 -14.62 14.66
CA PHE A 94 -9.65 -13.24 14.31
C PHE A 94 -8.64 -12.59 15.29
N ILE A 95 -8.83 -12.78 16.58
CA ILE A 95 -7.92 -12.22 17.61
C ILE A 95 -6.54 -12.89 17.51
N GLY A 96 -6.50 -14.22 17.40
CA GLY A 96 -5.25 -14.97 17.24
C GLY A 96 -4.50 -14.59 15.97
N ALA A 97 -5.23 -14.40 14.87
CA ALA A 97 -4.67 -13.89 13.62
C ALA A 97 -4.10 -12.48 13.77
N SER A 98 -4.82 -11.59 14.44
CA SER A 98 -4.38 -10.19 14.63
C SER A 98 -3.07 -10.12 15.40
N VAL A 99 -2.97 -10.84 16.53
CA VAL A 99 -1.72 -10.91 17.32
C VAL A 99 -0.58 -11.50 16.49
N THR A 100 -0.85 -12.59 15.75
CA THR A 100 0.16 -13.26 14.93
C THR A 100 0.65 -12.38 13.78
N THR A 101 -0.25 -11.63 13.13
CA THR A 101 0.10 -10.72 12.04
C THR A 101 0.95 -9.56 12.54
N ILE A 102 0.63 -8.98 13.71
CA ILE A 102 1.42 -7.89 14.30
C ILE A 102 2.84 -8.36 14.64
N ILE A 103 2.98 -9.52 15.29
CA ILE A 103 4.29 -10.12 15.60
C ILE A 103 5.05 -10.42 14.31
N SER A 104 4.38 -11.02 13.32
CA SER A 104 4.98 -11.34 12.02
C SER A 104 5.42 -10.09 11.27
N ALA A 105 4.69 -8.98 11.37
CA ALA A 105 5.09 -7.72 10.75
C ALA A 105 6.40 -7.19 11.32
N PHE A 106 6.57 -7.23 12.64
CA PHE A 106 7.80 -6.81 13.28
C PHE A 106 9.00 -7.70 12.87
N LEU A 107 8.79 -9.02 12.80
CA LEU A 107 9.83 -9.99 12.45
C LEU A 107 10.20 -9.93 10.96
N LEU A 108 9.21 -9.92 10.07
CA LEU A 108 9.44 -9.85 8.62
C LEU A 108 10.07 -8.52 8.22
N ALA A 109 9.68 -7.42 8.84
CA ALA A 109 10.35 -6.14 8.61
C ALA A 109 11.84 -6.20 8.95
N ASN A 110 12.21 -6.90 10.02
CA ASN A 110 13.62 -7.11 10.37
C ASN A 110 14.36 -7.96 9.33
N VAL A 111 13.74 -9.05 8.86
CA VAL A 111 14.38 -9.94 7.88
C VAL A 111 14.51 -9.27 6.52
N MET A 112 13.41 -8.69 6.00
CA MET A 112 13.38 -8.07 4.68
C MET A 112 14.20 -6.78 4.63
N GLY A 113 14.21 -5.99 5.71
CA GLY A 113 14.96 -4.74 5.80
C GLY A 113 16.48 -4.91 5.69
N ARG A 114 17.02 -6.12 5.91
CA ARG A 114 18.45 -6.41 5.77
C ARG A 114 18.90 -6.64 4.33
N PHE A 115 17.97 -6.94 3.42
CA PHE A 115 18.31 -7.23 2.03
C PHE A 115 18.06 -6.01 1.15
N GLN A 116 19.13 -5.46 0.58
CA GLN A 116 19.09 -4.30 -0.32
C GLN A 116 18.15 -4.50 -1.51
N TRP A 117 17.98 -5.74 -1.98
CA TRP A 117 17.09 -6.07 -3.09
C TRP A 117 15.63 -5.70 -2.80
N PHE A 118 15.16 -5.82 -1.54
CA PHE A 118 13.80 -5.45 -1.15
C PHE A 118 13.66 -3.96 -0.86
N THR A 119 14.68 -3.35 -0.25
CA THR A 119 14.60 -1.97 0.27
C THR A 119 14.95 -0.90 -0.76
N CYS A 120 15.73 -1.24 -1.80
CA CYS A 120 16.12 -0.27 -2.81
C CYS A 120 14.96 0.13 -3.72
N PRO A 121 14.71 1.44 -3.93
CA PRO A 121 13.75 1.91 -4.92
C PRO A 121 14.21 1.54 -6.33
N ARG A 122 13.25 1.29 -7.22
CA ARG A 122 13.51 0.91 -8.61
C ARG A 122 13.07 2.02 -9.56
N LYS A 123 13.82 2.18 -10.65
CA LYS A 123 13.41 3.02 -11.80
C LYS A 123 12.85 2.19 -12.94
N ASP A 124 13.27 0.92 -13.02
CA ASP A 124 12.86 -0.04 -14.05
C ASP A 124 12.62 -1.43 -13.44
N LEU A 125 11.84 -2.27 -14.13
CA LEU A 125 11.55 -3.66 -13.76
C LEU A 125 12.71 -4.63 -14.04
N SER A 126 13.93 -4.12 -14.25
CA SER A 126 15.12 -4.96 -14.48
C SER A 126 15.46 -5.77 -13.24
N THR A 127 15.81 -7.05 -13.41
CA THR A 127 16.12 -8.01 -12.33
C THR A 127 17.57 -7.94 -11.84
N GLY A 128 18.36 -6.97 -12.31
CA GLY A 128 19.75 -6.80 -11.93
C GLY A 128 19.97 -6.58 -10.42
N TRP A 129 21.20 -6.86 -9.98
CA TRP A 129 21.67 -6.50 -8.64
C TRP A 129 21.65 -4.98 -8.48
N LEU A 130 20.94 -4.49 -7.47
CA LEU A 130 20.91 -3.07 -7.12
C LEU A 130 21.82 -2.83 -5.93
N GLN A 131 22.75 -1.89 -6.08
CA GLN A 131 23.43 -1.26 -4.95
C GLN A 131 22.90 0.16 -4.79
N CYS A 132 22.22 0.40 -3.68
CA CYS A 132 21.73 1.71 -3.30
C CYS A 132 21.87 1.89 -1.78
N ASP A 133 21.80 3.13 -1.31
CA ASP A 133 21.55 3.40 0.11
C ASP A 133 20.03 3.26 0.35
N PRO A 134 19.57 2.28 1.16
CA PRO A 134 18.14 2.05 1.39
C PRO A 134 17.45 3.17 2.17
N GLY A 135 18.18 4.20 2.59
CA GLY A 135 17.64 5.33 3.32
C GLY A 135 17.65 5.12 4.85
N PRO A 136 17.31 6.15 5.63
CA PRO A 136 17.42 6.12 7.08
C PRO A 136 16.47 5.12 7.74
N MET A 137 15.33 4.81 7.11
CA MET A 137 14.31 3.91 7.68
C MET A 137 14.78 2.46 7.88
N PHE A 138 15.77 2.02 7.10
CA PHE A 138 16.31 0.67 7.13
C PHE A 138 17.68 0.58 7.80
N LYS A 139 18.19 1.70 8.34
CA LYS A 139 19.42 1.71 9.12
C LYS A 139 19.07 1.40 10.59
N PRO A 140 19.74 0.44 11.23
CA PRO A 140 19.46 0.10 12.62
C PRO A 140 19.85 1.27 13.53
N GLU A 141 18.94 1.67 14.40
CA GLU A 141 19.16 2.69 15.42
C GLU A 141 19.24 2.03 16.80
N HIS A 142 20.05 2.62 17.69
CA HIS A 142 20.25 2.11 19.04
C HIS A 142 19.16 2.64 19.97
N TYR A 143 18.30 1.74 20.47
CA TYR A 143 17.34 2.08 21.51
C TYR A 143 17.80 1.52 22.86
N TYR A 144 17.98 2.43 23.82
CA TYR A 144 18.21 2.08 25.20
C TYR A 144 16.87 1.77 25.86
N LEU A 145 16.66 0.50 26.20
CA LEU A 145 15.53 0.10 27.03
C LEU A 145 15.82 0.61 28.45
N GLY A 146 15.20 1.73 28.84
CA GLY A 146 15.40 2.36 30.15
C GLY A 146 15.02 1.45 31.33
N ASP A 147 15.02 2.02 32.54
CA ASP A 147 14.81 1.30 33.82
C ASP A 147 13.48 0.53 33.96
N TRP A 148 12.60 0.60 32.95
CA TRP A 148 11.36 -0.18 32.88
C TRP A 148 11.59 -1.68 32.62
N VAL A 149 12.74 -2.06 32.08
CA VAL A 149 13.10 -3.46 31.86
C VAL A 149 13.73 -4.04 33.12
N PRO A 150 13.20 -5.15 33.67
CA PRO A 150 13.75 -5.74 34.88
C PRO A 150 15.23 -6.13 34.72
N HIS A 151 16.02 -5.98 35.78
CA HIS A 151 17.46 -6.25 35.80
C HIS A 151 17.86 -7.68 35.37
N TRP A 152 16.90 -8.62 35.38
CA TRP A 152 17.09 -10.01 34.96
C TRP A 152 16.97 -10.23 33.44
N PHE A 153 16.59 -9.21 32.67
CA PHE A 153 16.49 -9.32 31.21
C PHE A 153 17.84 -9.02 30.55
N PRO A 154 18.42 -9.94 29.76
CA PRO A 154 19.81 -9.83 29.29
C PRO A 154 20.02 -8.83 28.14
N TRP A 155 18.96 -8.27 27.56
CA TRP A 155 19.03 -7.36 26.41
C TRP A 155 18.79 -5.93 26.89
N LYS A 156 19.87 -5.21 27.22
CA LYS A 156 19.81 -3.78 27.57
C LYS A 156 19.80 -2.88 26.33
N ASP A 157 20.44 -3.34 25.26
CA ASP A 157 20.51 -2.66 23.98
C ASP A 157 19.85 -3.54 22.91
N VAL A 158 18.95 -2.95 22.13
CA VAL A 158 18.32 -3.64 21.00
C VAL A 158 18.47 -2.78 19.74
N PHE A 159 18.92 -3.43 18.67
CA PHE A 159 18.96 -2.85 17.34
C PHE A 159 17.56 -2.93 16.74
N LEU A 160 16.87 -1.79 16.65
CA LEU A 160 15.59 -1.69 15.95
C LEU A 160 15.76 -0.80 14.73
N MET A 161 15.16 -1.22 13.63
CA MET A 161 15.03 -0.36 12.46
C MET A 161 13.74 0.45 12.57
N PRO A 162 13.75 1.77 12.27
CA PRO A 162 12.54 2.58 12.29
C PRO A 162 11.38 2.00 11.47
N VAL A 163 11.69 1.31 10.36
CA VAL A 163 10.68 0.63 9.52
C VAL A 163 9.83 -0.41 10.28
N GLN A 164 10.33 -0.99 11.37
CA GLN A 164 9.57 -1.97 12.15
C GLN A 164 8.34 -1.35 12.81
N TRP A 165 8.38 -0.08 13.19
CA TRP A 165 7.22 0.65 13.72
C TRP A 165 6.15 0.84 12.64
N HIS A 166 6.55 1.18 11.42
CA HIS A 166 5.66 1.26 10.27
C HIS A 166 5.07 -0.11 9.90
N ALA A 167 5.87 -1.18 10.02
CA ALA A 167 5.39 -2.54 9.80
C ALA A 167 4.29 -2.94 10.80
N LEU A 168 4.38 -2.52 12.07
CA LEU A 168 3.30 -2.75 13.05
C LEU A 168 2.00 -2.05 12.64
N ALA A 169 2.08 -0.81 12.14
CA ALA A 169 0.91 -0.09 11.62
C ALA A 169 0.29 -0.80 10.41
N LEU A 170 1.12 -1.26 9.47
CA LEU A 170 0.68 -2.06 8.32
C LEU A 170 0.06 -3.39 8.76
N GLY A 171 0.64 -4.06 9.77
CA GLY A 171 0.14 -5.32 10.32
C GLY A 171 -1.20 -5.18 11.03
N LEU A 172 -1.39 -4.11 11.79
CA LEU A 172 -2.68 -3.78 12.42
C LEU A 172 -3.76 -3.51 11.36
N PHE A 173 -3.43 -2.74 10.32
CA PHE A 173 -4.38 -2.47 9.24
C PHE A 173 -4.71 -3.76 8.47
N ALA A 174 -3.70 -4.56 8.14
CA ALA A 174 -3.88 -5.84 7.47
C ALA A 174 -4.76 -6.80 8.28
N SER A 175 -4.61 -6.86 9.61
CA SER A 175 -5.44 -7.73 10.44
C SER A 175 -6.90 -7.34 10.46
N ILE A 176 -7.20 -6.03 10.36
CA ILE A 176 -8.57 -5.53 10.28
C ILE A 176 -9.17 -5.80 8.90
N ILE A 177 -8.42 -5.53 7.82
CA ILE A 177 -8.93 -5.59 6.44
C ILE A 177 -9.03 -7.01 5.89
N ALA A 178 -8.10 -7.91 6.20
CA ALA A 178 -8.06 -9.25 5.63
C ALA A 178 -9.39 -10.04 5.78
N PRO A 179 -10.07 -10.03 6.95
CA PRO A 179 -11.37 -10.71 7.10
C PRO A 179 -12.49 -10.16 6.20
N PHE A 180 -12.47 -8.87 5.85
CA PHE A 180 -13.53 -8.25 5.04
C PHE A 180 -13.57 -8.82 3.63
N GLY A 181 -12.42 -9.15 3.02
CA GLY A 181 -12.40 -9.82 1.71
C GLY A 181 -13.13 -11.16 1.75
N GLY A 182 -12.85 -11.97 2.77
CA GLY A 182 -13.56 -13.24 3.01
C GLY A 182 -15.06 -13.08 3.27
N PHE A 183 -15.48 -12.02 3.97
CA PHE A 183 -16.90 -11.71 4.18
C PHE A 183 -17.61 -11.24 2.93
N PHE A 184 -16.97 -10.39 2.13
CA PHE A 184 -17.52 -9.90 0.87
C PHE A 184 -17.78 -11.07 -0.09
N ALA A 185 -16.80 -11.94 -0.28
CA ALA A 185 -16.96 -13.13 -1.10
C ALA A 185 -18.01 -14.11 -0.55
N SER A 186 -18.05 -14.32 0.77
CA SER A 186 -19.10 -15.15 1.40
C SER A 186 -20.50 -14.56 1.19
N GLY A 187 -20.65 -13.23 1.26
CA GLY A 187 -21.90 -12.53 1.00
C GLY A 187 -22.34 -12.66 -0.44
N PHE A 188 -21.41 -12.49 -1.38
CA PHE A 188 -21.67 -12.65 -2.80
C PHE A 188 -22.13 -14.09 -3.10
N LYS A 189 -21.42 -15.12 -2.61
CA LYS A 189 -21.83 -16.54 -2.78
C LYS A 189 -23.28 -16.78 -2.35
N ARG A 190 -23.68 -16.21 -1.21
CA ARG A 190 -25.05 -16.31 -0.67
C ARG A 190 -26.07 -15.55 -1.51
N ALA A 191 -25.74 -14.36 -1.99
CA ALA A 191 -26.64 -13.52 -2.78
C ALA A 191 -27.03 -14.18 -4.10
N PHE A 192 -26.09 -14.88 -4.75
CA PHE A 192 -26.32 -15.53 -6.04
C PHE A 192 -26.67 -17.01 -5.97
N LYS A 193 -26.71 -17.61 -4.76
CA LYS A 193 -26.90 -19.07 -4.55
C LYS A 193 -25.91 -19.93 -5.36
N ILE A 194 -24.75 -19.36 -5.70
CA ILE A 194 -23.65 -20.04 -6.39
C ILE A 194 -22.72 -20.54 -5.29
N LYS A 195 -22.48 -21.86 -5.27
CA LYS A 195 -21.72 -22.52 -4.18
C LYS A 195 -20.22 -22.19 -4.25
N ASP A 196 -19.68 -22.01 -5.46
CA ASP A 196 -18.26 -21.70 -5.74
C ASP A 196 -18.13 -20.80 -6.99
N PHE A 197 -17.24 -19.81 -6.96
CA PHE A 197 -16.95 -18.91 -8.11
C PHE A 197 -16.23 -19.60 -9.27
N GLY A 198 -15.79 -20.84 -9.10
CA GLY A 198 -15.18 -21.59 -10.18
C GLY A 198 -14.94 -23.05 -9.82
N ASP A 199 -15.48 -23.93 -10.65
CA ASP A 199 -14.92 -25.27 -10.90
C ASP A 199 -13.57 -25.19 -11.65
N SER A 200 -13.01 -24.00 -11.88
CA SER A 200 -11.81 -23.82 -12.70
C SER A 200 -10.53 -24.37 -12.05
N ILE A 201 -10.45 -24.52 -10.71
CA ILE A 201 -9.32 -25.21 -10.06
C ILE A 201 -9.81 -25.96 -8.79
N PRO A 202 -9.96 -27.30 -8.84
CA PRO A 202 -10.38 -28.09 -7.68
C PRO A 202 -9.31 -28.01 -6.58
N GLY A 203 -9.71 -27.61 -5.37
CA GLY A 203 -8.84 -27.50 -4.19
C GLY A 203 -8.31 -26.10 -3.86
N HIS A 204 -8.45 -25.12 -4.77
CA HIS A 204 -8.04 -23.72 -4.54
C HIS A 204 -9.26 -22.76 -4.53
N GLY A 205 -10.24 -23.04 -3.68
CA GLY A 205 -11.52 -22.31 -3.60
C GLY A 205 -11.47 -20.88 -3.03
N GLY A 206 -10.41 -20.10 -3.28
CA GLY A 206 -10.27 -18.79 -2.64
C GLY A 206 -9.22 -17.85 -3.19
N ILE A 207 -8.74 -18.00 -4.44
CA ILE A 207 -7.84 -17.00 -5.02
C ILE A 207 -8.58 -15.68 -5.23
N THR A 208 -9.80 -15.69 -5.76
CA THR A 208 -10.60 -14.47 -5.92
C THR A 208 -10.97 -13.84 -4.57
N ASP A 209 -11.37 -14.65 -3.58
CA ASP A 209 -11.65 -14.19 -2.20
C ASP A 209 -10.44 -13.51 -1.51
N ARG A 210 -9.20 -13.79 -2.00
CA ARG A 210 -7.94 -13.22 -1.51
C ARG A 210 -7.50 -11.96 -2.26
N MET A 211 -7.95 -11.76 -3.50
CA MET A 211 -7.52 -10.61 -4.31
C MET A 211 -8.19 -9.30 -3.87
N ASP A 212 -9.42 -9.38 -3.34
CA ASP A 212 -10.19 -8.19 -2.96
C ASP A 212 -9.53 -7.39 -1.82
N CYS A 213 -8.97 -8.07 -0.81
CA CYS A 213 -8.28 -7.40 0.29
C CYS A 213 -6.87 -6.91 -0.09
N GLN A 214 -6.21 -7.57 -1.05
CA GLN A 214 -4.90 -7.17 -1.56
C GLN A 214 -4.97 -5.82 -2.28
N MET A 215 -6.05 -5.54 -3.02
CA MET A 215 -6.26 -4.22 -3.63
C MET A 215 -6.32 -3.11 -2.57
N VAL A 216 -7.15 -3.29 -1.53
CA VAL A 216 -7.28 -2.30 -0.45
C VAL A 216 -5.95 -2.11 0.29
N MET A 217 -5.22 -3.21 0.50
CA MET A 217 -3.91 -3.17 1.13
C MET A 217 -2.86 -2.44 0.28
N ALA A 218 -2.84 -2.64 -1.03
CA ALA A 218 -1.92 -1.96 -1.95
C ALA A 218 -2.17 -0.44 -1.97
N VAL A 219 -3.44 -0.02 -2.02
CA VAL A 219 -3.82 1.39 -1.95
C VAL A 219 -3.37 2.00 -0.60
N PHE A 220 -3.65 1.30 0.50
CA PHE A 220 -3.26 1.77 1.83
C PHE A 220 -1.74 1.87 1.98
N ALA A 221 -0.99 0.84 1.57
CA ALA A 221 0.47 0.84 1.64
C ALA A 221 1.08 2.02 0.87
N TYR A 222 0.55 2.32 -0.31
CA TYR A 222 1.01 3.45 -1.12
C TYR A 222 0.74 4.80 -0.44
N ILE A 223 -0.50 5.02 -0.01
CA ILE A 223 -0.89 6.28 0.65
C ILE A 223 -0.12 6.46 1.96
N TYR A 224 0.03 5.37 2.73
CA TYR A 224 0.78 5.35 3.97
C TYR A 224 2.26 5.68 3.73
N HIS A 225 2.87 5.07 2.72
CA HIS A 225 4.24 5.39 2.32
C HIS A 225 4.40 6.87 1.98
N GLN A 226 3.55 7.41 1.10
CA GLN A 226 3.64 8.80 0.68
C GLN A 226 3.35 9.79 1.81
N SER A 227 2.54 9.42 2.80
CA SER A 227 2.13 10.32 3.88
C SER A 227 3.10 10.32 5.07
N PHE A 228 3.71 9.17 5.39
CA PHE A 228 4.49 8.99 6.63
C PHE A 228 5.96 8.66 6.43
N ILE A 229 6.35 8.14 5.27
CA ILE A 229 7.72 7.68 5.02
C ILE A 229 8.43 8.53 3.98
N SER A 230 7.74 8.86 2.89
CA SER A 230 8.30 9.66 1.81
C SER A 230 8.64 11.06 2.33
N PRO A 231 9.93 11.47 2.31
CA PRO A 231 10.27 12.82 2.68
C PRO A 231 9.68 13.77 1.63
N HIS A 232 8.94 14.79 2.05
CA HIS A 232 8.51 15.90 1.19
C HIS A 232 9.71 16.78 0.81
N ASN A 233 10.69 16.20 0.11
CA ASN A 233 11.81 16.92 -0.44
C ASN A 233 11.35 17.46 -1.79
N PHE A 234 10.80 18.67 -1.77
CA PHE A 234 10.58 19.42 -3.00
C PHE A 234 11.95 19.62 -3.67
N SER A 235 12.18 18.92 -4.77
CA SER A 235 13.38 19.18 -5.58
C SER A 235 13.30 20.61 -6.12
N VAL A 236 14.45 21.27 -6.23
CA VAL A 236 14.53 22.63 -6.78
C VAL A 236 13.91 22.67 -8.17
N ASP A 237 14.09 21.61 -8.96
CA ASP A 237 13.50 21.46 -10.29
C ASP A 237 11.97 21.38 -10.26
N ALA A 238 11.39 20.65 -9.30
CA ALA A 238 9.93 20.60 -9.14
C ALA A 238 9.34 21.94 -8.71
N ILE A 239 10.04 22.67 -7.82
CA ILE A 239 9.65 24.03 -7.43
C ILE A 239 9.74 24.97 -8.65
N LEU A 240 10.80 24.86 -9.44
CA LEU A 240 10.98 25.68 -10.64
C LEU A 240 9.87 25.43 -11.68
N ASP A 241 9.56 24.16 -11.97
CA ASP A 241 8.50 23.80 -12.92
C ASP A 241 7.12 24.28 -12.42
N GLN A 242 6.88 24.19 -11.10
CA GLN A 242 5.65 24.71 -10.50
C GLN A 242 5.56 26.25 -10.58
N ILE A 243 6.67 26.97 -10.36
CA ILE A 243 6.74 28.42 -10.53
C ILE A 243 6.48 28.81 -12.00
N LEU A 244 7.12 28.12 -12.94
CA LEU A 244 7.02 28.42 -14.37
C LEU A 244 5.62 28.16 -14.93
N ARG A 245 4.90 27.15 -14.41
CA ARG A 245 3.55 26.79 -14.86
C ARG A 245 2.44 27.61 -14.22
N ASN A 246 2.58 27.98 -12.95
CA ASN A 246 1.49 28.56 -12.17
C ASN A 246 1.59 30.06 -11.94
N LEU A 247 2.78 30.67 -12.01
CA LEU A 247 2.95 32.12 -11.82
C LEU A 247 2.99 32.84 -13.16
N THR A 248 2.41 34.04 -13.18
CA THR A 248 2.55 34.99 -14.29
C THR A 248 3.96 35.59 -14.31
N TYR A 249 4.36 36.16 -15.46
CA TYR A 249 5.70 36.73 -15.62
C TYR A 249 6.03 37.85 -14.60
N GLU A 250 5.03 38.65 -14.22
CA GLU A 250 5.20 39.69 -13.19
C GLU A 250 5.43 39.10 -11.79
N GLU A 251 4.70 38.04 -11.44
CA GLU A 251 4.88 37.33 -10.17
C GLU A 251 6.21 36.58 -10.11
N GLN A 252 6.66 36.00 -11.23
CA GLN A 252 7.97 35.37 -11.34
C GLN A 252 9.11 36.37 -11.09
N ARG A 253 8.98 37.58 -11.66
CA ARG A 253 9.94 38.65 -11.45
C ARG A 253 9.97 39.13 -10.00
N ASN A 254 8.81 39.32 -9.37
CA ASN A 254 8.72 39.72 -7.97
C ASN A 254 9.31 38.64 -7.04
N LEU A 255 9.03 37.35 -7.32
CA LEU A 255 9.61 36.23 -6.59
C LEU A 255 11.14 36.22 -6.71
N TYR A 256 11.69 36.45 -7.91
CA TYR A 256 13.13 36.54 -8.14
C TYR A 256 13.78 37.69 -7.35
N GLU A 257 13.15 38.88 -7.36
CA GLU A 257 13.62 40.05 -6.61
C GLU A 257 13.62 39.77 -5.10
N GLN A 258 12.57 39.17 -4.54
CA GLN A 258 12.49 38.79 -3.13
C GLN A 258 13.49 37.70 -2.73
N LEU A 259 13.69 36.69 -3.58
CA LEU A 259 14.73 35.66 -3.37
C LEU A 259 16.13 36.28 -3.35
N GLY A 260 16.40 37.21 -4.25
CA GLY A 260 17.66 37.96 -4.30
C GLY A 260 17.91 38.76 -3.02
N GLU A 261 16.89 39.46 -2.49
CA GLU A 261 17.00 40.20 -1.22
C GLU A 261 17.24 39.27 -0.03
N MET A 262 16.53 38.14 0.06
CA MET A 262 16.72 37.16 1.12
C MET A 262 18.13 36.57 1.11
N LEU A 263 18.63 36.18 -0.06
CA LEU A 263 19.99 35.66 -0.22
C LEU A 263 21.03 36.74 0.10
N GLY A 264 20.82 37.99 -0.33
CA GLY A 264 21.69 39.12 -0.01
C GLY A 264 21.75 39.45 1.48
N ASN A 265 20.64 39.29 2.21
CA ASN A 265 20.59 39.48 3.66
C ASN A 265 21.27 38.34 4.42
N LEU A 266 21.12 37.09 3.96
CA LEU A 266 21.84 35.95 4.51
C LEU A 266 23.35 36.06 4.26
N CYS A 267 23.73 36.68 3.14
CA CYS A 267 25.11 36.99 2.80
C CYS A 267 25.78 37.96 3.77
N LYS A 268 25.09 39.07 4.07
CA LYS A 268 25.56 40.08 5.04
C LYS A 268 25.66 39.55 6.47
N ALA A 269 24.98 38.44 6.77
CA ALA A 269 24.94 37.83 8.09
C ALA A 269 25.99 36.71 8.29
N ASP A 270 26.94 36.51 7.37
CA ASP A 270 28.00 35.49 7.41
C ASP A 270 27.50 34.04 7.63
N LYS A 271 26.22 33.77 7.35
CA LYS A 271 25.60 32.43 7.53
C LYS A 271 25.71 31.54 6.30
N LEU A 272 26.05 32.09 5.15
CA LEU A 272 26.48 31.34 3.97
C LEU A 272 27.94 31.71 3.74
N ALA A 273 28.86 30.76 3.92
CA ALA A 273 30.29 30.99 3.77
C ALA A 273 30.61 31.48 2.33
N ALA A 274 30.68 32.81 2.17
CA ALA A 274 30.87 33.58 0.94
C ALA A 274 29.83 33.30 -0.17
N CYS A 275 28.92 34.24 -0.38
CA CYS A 275 27.89 34.12 -1.42
C CYS A 275 28.49 34.04 -2.81
N LEU A 276 28.40 32.82 -3.37
CA LEU A 276 28.85 32.38 -4.70
C LEU A 276 30.36 32.15 -4.78
#